data_AF-A0A7L9BPU6-F1
#
_entry.id   AF-A0A7L9BPU6-F1
#
_cell.length_a   1.000
_cell.length_b   1.000
_cell.length_c   1.000
_cell.angle_alpha   90.00
_cell.angle_beta   90.00
_cell.angle_gamma   90.00
#
_symmetry.space_group_name_H-M   'P 1'
#
loop_
_entity.id
_entity.type
_entity.pdbx_description
1 polymer ?
#
loop_
_entity_poly.entity_id
_entity_poly.type
_entity_poly.pdbx_seq_one_letter_code
_entity_poly.pdbx_strand_id
1 'polypeptide(L)'
;MTIVTRSAAVVLLAAAAAIALGQAGGQPSAPAPGAEPPSAAARLAAAEKACMFLHDLADGSPIAHQTVEHSYLWSLRRFEAQRDVEFAKDRGEAAARRHLEHVKALHDKIAGANAKGAFSKFDVAATEYYVAEAEELLAKARAK
;
A
#
# COMPACT_ATOMS: atom_id res chain seq x y z
N MET A 1 -22.11 -56.77 -9.32
CA MET A 1 -21.01 -57.45 -10.04
C MET A 1 -20.48 -56.44 -11.03
N THR A 2 -19.44 -55.70 -10.65
CA THR A 2 -19.02 -54.47 -11.35
C THR A 2 -17.58 -54.62 -11.81
N ILE A 3 -17.48 -54.68 -13.13
CA ILE A 3 -16.38 -54.66 -14.11
C ILE A 3 -14.97 -54.32 -13.60
N VAL A 4 -14.03 -55.24 -13.86
CA VAL A 4 -12.57 -55.03 -13.95
C VAL A 4 -12.19 -54.99 -15.43
N THR A 5 -11.41 -53.99 -15.86
CA THR A 5 -10.42 -53.99 -16.97
C THR A 5 -10.07 -52.53 -17.32
N ARG A 6 -8.87 -52.09 -17.71
CA ARG A 6 -7.49 -52.57 -17.72
C ARG A 6 -6.65 -51.31 -18.06
N SER A 7 -5.54 -51.09 -17.38
CA SER A 7 -4.57 -50.06 -17.74
C SER A 7 -3.86 -50.39 -19.06
N ALA A 8 -3.59 -49.38 -19.88
CA ALA A 8 -2.44 -49.36 -20.80
C ALA A 8 -2.11 -47.91 -21.20
N ALA A 9 -0.82 -47.62 -21.24
CA ALA A 9 -0.19 -46.30 -21.29
C ALA A 9 -0.17 -45.65 -22.69
N VAL A 10 -0.06 -44.32 -22.74
CA VAL A 10 0.59 -43.61 -23.86
C VAL A 10 1.47 -42.46 -23.35
N VAL A 11 2.75 -42.67 -23.62
CA VAL A 11 3.96 -41.84 -23.78
C VAL A 11 3.81 -40.32 -24.00
N LEU A 12 4.76 -39.61 -23.37
CA LEU A 12 5.32 -38.26 -23.61
C LEU A 12 4.99 -37.55 -24.94
N LEU A 13 4.80 -36.22 -24.87
CA LEU A 13 5.71 -35.24 -25.49
C LEU A 13 5.44 -33.82 -24.96
N ALA A 14 6.51 -33.13 -24.56
CA ALA A 14 6.51 -31.68 -24.35
C ALA A 14 6.61 -30.97 -25.71
N ALA A 15 5.84 -29.90 -25.91
CA ALA A 15 6.19 -28.84 -26.84
C ALA A 15 5.44 -27.55 -26.46
N ALA A 16 6.21 -26.52 -26.14
CA ALA A 16 5.75 -25.16 -25.98
C ALA A 16 5.13 -24.66 -27.30
N ALA A 17 3.92 -24.10 -27.22
CA ALA A 17 3.40 -23.19 -28.22
C ALA A 17 2.91 -21.95 -27.49
N ALA A 18 3.73 -20.90 -27.56
CA ALA A 18 3.36 -19.56 -27.19
C ALA A 18 2.15 -19.13 -28.03
N ILE A 19 0.95 -19.20 -27.43
CA ILE A 19 -0.21 -18.51 -27.98
C ILE A 19 -0.15 -17.09 -27.46
N ALA A 20 0.51 -16.25 -28.25
CA ALA A 20 0.27 -14.82 -28.24
C ALA A 20 -1.17 -14.59 -28.75
N LEU A 21 -2.13 -14.55 -27.83
CA LEU A 21 -3.39 -13.84 -28.05
C LEU A 21 -3.51 -12.76 -26.99
N GLY A 22 -3.67 -11.52 -27.47
CA GLY A 22 -3.62 -10.31 -26.69
C GLY A 22 -4.56 -10.34 -25.49
N GLN A 23 -3.99 -10.14 -24.32
CA GLN A 23 -4.68 -9.46 -23.24
C GLN A 23 -4.02 -8.11 -23.05
N ALA A 24 -4.65 -7.09 -23.67
CA ALA A 24 -4.51 -5.71 -23.26
C ALA A 24 -5.19 -5.57 -21.88
N GLY A 25 -4.48 -6.04 -20.86
CA GLY A 25 -4.81 -5.89 -19.47
C GLY A 25 -3.47 -5.89 -18.75
N GLY A 26 -2.94 -4.70 -18.48
CA GLY A 26 -1.61 -4.51 -17.92
C GLY A 26 -1.47 -5.16 -16.56
N GLN A 27 -1.14 -6.45 -16.54
CA GLN A 27 -0.72 -7.15 -15.35
C GLN A 27 0.76 -6.82 -15.16
N PRO A 28 1.15 -6.16 -14.05
CA PRO A 28 2.55 -5.87 -13.81
C PRO A 28 3.30 -7.20 -13.76
N SER A 29 4.15 -7.41 -14.76
CA SER A 29 5.02 -8.59 -14.82
C SER A 29 5.95 -8.53 -13.62
N ALA A 30 6.06 -9.64 -12.88
CA ALA A 30 7.02 -9.73 -11.79
C ALA A 30 8.43 -9.37 -12.32
N PRO A 31 9.22 -8.59 -11.58
CA PRO A 31 10.55 -8.20 -12.03
C PRO A 31 11.38 -9.46 -12.27
N ALA A 32 12.13 -9.48 -13.38
CA ALA A 32 12.98 -10.59 -13.74
C ALA A 32 13.99 -10.89 -12.61
N PRO A 33 14.38 -12.16 -12.40
CA PRO A 33 15.45 -12.50 -11.47
C PRO A 33 16.72 -11.70 -11.81
N GLY A 34 17.19 -10.87 -10.88
CA GLY A 34 18.37 -10.00 -11.07
C GLY A 34 18.06 -8.53 -11.37
N ALA A 35 16.79 -8.11 -11.41
CA ALA A 35 16.44 -6.70 -11.49
C ALA A 35 16.91 -5.93 -10.24
N GLU A 36 17.51 -4.75 -10.46
CA GLU A 36 17.92 -3.86 -9.36
C GLU A 36 16.68 -3.47 -8.53
N PRO A 37 16.78 -3.43 -7.18
CA PRO A 37 15.66 -3.02 -6.35
C PRO A 37 15.19 -1.60 -6.72
N PRO A 38 13.87 -1.32 -6.62
CA PRO A 38 13.34 -0.01 -6.95
C PRO A 38 13.98 1.10 -6.10
N SER A 39 14.37 2.19 -6.75
CA SER A 39 14.95 3.36 -6.09
C SER A 39 14.01 3.96 -5.04
N ALA A 40 14.54 4.74 -4.08
CA ALA A 40 13.73 5.44 -3.09
C ALA A 40 12.67 6.36 -3.76
N ALA A 41 13.03 6.99 -4.88
CA ALA A 41 12.11 7.81 -5.68
C ALA A 41 10.97 6.99 -6.30
N ALA A 42 11.27 5.78 -6.81
CA ALA A 42 10.23 4.88 -7.33
C ALA A 42 9.30 4.38 -6.24
N ARG A 43 9.83 4.04 -5.05
CA ARG A 43 9.04 3.68 -3.86
C ARG A 43 8.14 4.83 -3.42
N LEU A 44 8.66 6.05 -3.40
CA LEU A 44 7.90 7.24 -3.04
C LEU A 44 6.73 7.47 -3.99
N ALA A 45 6.99 7.47 -5.31
CA ALA A 45 5.94 7.65 -6.31
C ALA A 45 4.84 6.57 -6.22
N ALA A 46 5.22 5.31 -5.97
CA ALA A 46 4.26 4.22 -5.79
C ALA A 46 3.43 4.40 -4.50
N ALA A 47 4.05 4.80 -3.40
CA ALA A 47 3.37 5.03 -2.13
C ALA A 47 2.40 6.23 -2.21
N GLU A 48 2.79 7.30 -2.89
CA GLU A 48 1.92 8.46 -3.14
C GLU A 48 0.68 8.06 -3.95
N LYS A 49 0.89 7.30 -5.04
CA LYS A 49 -0.21 6.78 -5.84
C LYS A 49 -1.14 5.88 -5.03
N ALA A 50 -0.59 5.02 -4.16
CA ALA A 50 -1.41 4.19 -3.27
C ALA A 50 -2.25 5.05 -2.31
N CYS A 51 -1.66 6.06 -1.67
CA CYS A 51 -2.38 6.97 -0.77
C CYS A 51 -3.56 7.70 -1.44
N MET A 52 -3.51 7.91 -2.76
CA MET A 52 -4.62 8.54 -3.51
C MET A 52 -5.82 7.62 -3.74
N PHE A 53 -5.65 6.29 -3.66
CA PHE A 53 -6.70 5.32 -4.03
C PHE A 53 -7.37 4.63 -2.85
N LEU A 54 -6.92 4.87 -1.61
CA LEU A 54 -7.45 4.17 -0.44
C LEU A 54 -8.79 4.74 0.04
N HIS A 55 -9.09 5.98 -0.29
CA HIS A 55 -10.33 6.67 0.09
C HIS A 55 -10.95 7.39 -1.11
N ASP A 56 -12.27 7.44 -1.13
CA ASP A 56 -13.03 8.28 -2.04
C ASP A 56 -12.66 9.75 -1.80
N LEU A 57 -12.38 10.48 -2.88
CA LEU A 57 -11.91 11.86 -2.80
C LEU A 57 -13.03 12.85 -2.42
N ALA A 58 -14.30 12.48 -2.62
CA ALA A 58 -15.45 13.34 -2.36
C ALA A 58 -15.89 13.28 -0.90
N ASP A 59 -15.89 12.09 -0.28
CA ASP A 59 -16.42 11.90 1.07
C ASP A 59 -15.46 11.22 2.07
N GLY A 60 -14.30 10.72 1.61
CA GLY A 60 -13.32 10.04 2.44
C GLY A 60 -13.70 8.59 2.81
N SER A 61 -14.80 8.06 2.26
CA SER A 61 -15.18 6.67 2.47
C SER A 61 -14.10 5.71 1.95
N PRO A 62 -13.89 4.55 2.59
CA PRO A 62 -12.87 3.62 2.16
C PRO A 62 -13.24 2.97 0.83
N ILE A 63 -12.29 2.89 -0.11
CA ILE A 63 -12.47 2.17 -1.38
C ILE A 63 -12.13 0.70 -1.15
N ALA A 64 -12.84 -0.22 -1.81
CA ALA A 64 -12.48 -1.65 -1.91
C ALA A 64 -12.14 -2.35 -0.56
N HIS A 65 -12.97 -2.13 0.46
CA HIS A 65 -12.82 -2.73 1.80
C HIS A 65 -11.50 -2.41 2.52
N GLN A 66 -10.81 -1.33 2.13
CA GLN A 66 -9.59 -0.93 2.82
C GLN A 66 -9.91 -0.38 4.21
N THR A 67 -9.17 -0.81 5.22
CA THR A 67 -9.34 -0.34 6.59
C THR A 67 -8.50 0.90 6.86
N VAL A 68 -8.75 1.57 7.98
CA VAL A 68 -7.90 2.67 8.47
C VAL A 68 -6.43 2.24 8.58
N GLU A 69 -6.17 1.00 8.98
CA GLU A 69 -4.79 0.48 9.08
C GLU A 69 -4.09 0.43 7.72
N HIS A 70 -4.82 0.13 6.64
CA HIS A 70 -4.24 0.13 5.29
C HIS A 70 -3.81 1.53 4.86
N SER A 71 -4.64 2.53 5.15
CA SER A 71 -4.36 3.94 4.86
C SER A 71 -3.16 4.46 5.64
N TYR A 72 -3.08 4.10 6.93
CA TYR A 72 -1.90 4.41 7.73
C TYR A 72 -0.64 3.71 7.21
N LEU A 73 -0.71 2.42 6.91
CA LEU A 73 0.44 1.65 6.42
C LEU A 73 1.05 2.26 5.16
N TRP A 74 0.22 2.68 4.20
CA TRP A 74 0.70 3.36 3.00
C TRP A 74 1.25 4.76 3.27
N SER A 75 0.69 5.48 4.24
CA SER A 75 1.25 6.75 4.71
C SER A 75 2.65 6.58 5.31
N LEU A 76 2.86 5.55 6.13
CA LEU A 76 4.16 5.25 6.72
C LEU A 76 5.19 4.87 5.65
N ARG A 77 4.82 4.02 4.69
CA ARG A 77 5.67 3.67 3.54
C ARG A 77 6.06 4.90 2.71
N ARG A 78 5.14 5.84 2.53
CA ARG A 78 5.42 7.13 1.87
C ARG A 78 6.44 7.94 2.67
N PHE A 79 6.26 8.05 3.99
CA PHE A 79 7.22 8.73 4.87
C PHE A 79 8.62 8.15 4.76
N GLU A 80 8.75 6.82 4.86
CA GLU A 80 10.04 6.13 4.78
C GLU A 80 10.72 6.37 3.44
N ALA A 81 9.98 6.22 2.34
CA ALA A 81 10.51 6.49 1.00
C ALA A 81 10.89 7.96 0.82
N GLN A 82 10.12 8.91 1.35
CA GLN A 82 10.44 10.34 1.32
C GLN A 82 11.74 10.62 2.08
N ARG A 83 11.86 10.08 3.29
CA ARG A 83 13.07 10.22 4.12
C ARG A 83 14.29 9.66 3.39
N ASP A 84 14.14 8.52 2.72
CA ASP A 84 15.21 7.88 1.95
C ASP A 84 15.57 8.67 0.67
N VAL A 85 14.63 9.39 0.05
CA VAL A 85 14.94 10.33 -1.05
C VAL A 85 15.69 11.55 -0.52
N GLU A 86 15.35 11.99 0.68
CA GLU A 86 15.80 13.27 1.23
C GLU A 86 17.04 13.19 2.12
N PHE A 87 17.82 12.10 2.06
CA PHE A 87 18.94 11.62 2.90
C PHE A 87 19.93 12.60 3.63
N ALA A 88 19.80 13.92 3.52
CA ALA A 88 20.50 14.91 4.35
C ALA A 88 19.92 15.00 5.77
N LYS A 89 20.81 15.23 6.76
CA LYS A 89 20.52 15.26 8.22
C LYS A 89 19.27 16.08 8.58
N ASP A 90 19.00 17.17 7.88
CA ASP A 90 17.94 18.13 8.25
C ASP A 90 16.58 17.80 7.61
N ARG A 91 16.52 16.90 6.63
CA ARG A 91 15.27 16.66 5.88
C ARG A 91 14.41 15.54 6.47
N GLY A 92 14.96 14.75 7.41
CA GLY A 92 14.18 13.79 8.19
C GLY A 92 13.05 14.46 8.97
N GLU A 93 13.29 15.67 9.50
CA GLU A 93 12.23 16.45 10.17
C GLU A 93 11.15 16.89 9.16
N ALA A 94 11.54 17.37 7.99
CA ALA A 94 10.58 17.80 6.96
C ALA A 94 9.69 16.64 6.48
N ALA A 95 10.27 15.46 6.26
CA ALA A 95 9.53 14.25 5.93
C ALA A 95 8.58 13.84 7.08
N ALA A 96 9.04 13.85 8.33
CA ALA A 96 8.21 13.51 9.48
C ALA A 96 7.05 14.49 9.70
N ARG A 97 7.29 15.79 9.46
CA ARG A 97 6.26 16.83 9.55
C ARG A 97 5.15 16.63 8.51
N ARG A 98 5.52 16.37 7.25
CA ARG A 98 4.54 16.07 6.19
C ARG A 98 3.76 14.78 6.46
N HIS A 99 4.42 13.77 7.05
CA HIS A 99 3.72 12.56 7.48
C HIS A 99 2.69 12.86 8.57
N LEU A 100 3.06 13.62 9.60
CA LEU A 100 2.14 14.05 10.65
C LEU A 100 0.96 14.85 10.10
N GLU A 101 1.20 15.82 9.21
CA GLU A 101 0.14 16.57 8.54
C GLU A 101 -0.82 15.66 7.78
N HIS A 102 -0.29 14.66 7.06
CA HIS A 102 -1.10 13.70 6.33
C HIS A 102 -1.95 12.82 7.26
N VAL A 103 -1.38 12.29 8.34
CA VAL A 103 -2.10 11.41 9.27
C VAL A 103 -3.16 12.20 10.06
N LYS A 104 -2.90 13.47 10.41
CA LYS A 104 -3.92 14.37 10.99
C LYS A 104 -5.07 14.63 10.02
N ALA A 105 -4.77 14.93 8.76
CA ALA A 105 -5.80 15.11 7.74
C ALA A 105 -6.62 13.82 7.51
N LEU A 106 -6.00 12.65 7.63
CA LEU A 106 -6.69 11.36 7.57
C LEU A 106 -7.63 11.17 8.78
N HIS A 107 -7.16 11.47 9.99
CA HIS A 107 -7.98 11.47 11.21
C HIS A 107 -9.20 12.38 11.06
N ASP A 108 -9.01 13.63 10.63
CA ASP A 108 -10.11 14.59 10.49
C ASP A 108 -11.19 14.10 9.52
N LYS A 109 -10.77 13.49 8.40
CA LYS A 109 -11.70 12.88 7.43
C LYS A 109 -12.46 11.72 8.04
N ILE A 110 -11.78 10.81 8.73
CA ILE A 110 -12.41 9.63 9.35
C ILE A 110 -13.36 10.05 10.49
N ALA A 111 -12.97 11.02 11.32
CA ALA A 111 -13.82 11.58 12.37
C ALA A 111 -15.07 12.26 11.77
N GLY A 112 -14.91 13.06 10.71
CA GLY A 112 -16.02 13.69 9.99
C GLY A 112 -16.95 12.67 9.32
N ALA A 113 -16.42 11.58 8.80
CA ALA A 113 -17.19 10.51 8.18
C ALA A 113 -17.84 9.56 9.22
N ASN A 114 -17.25 9.39 10.40
CA ASN A 114 -17.87 8.72 11.55
C ASN A 114 -19.15 9.44 12.00
N ALA A 115 -19.15 10.78 12.01
CA ALA A 115 -20.35 11.57 12.32
C ALA A 115 -21.52 11.33 11.34
N LYS A 116 -21.22 10.81 10.15
CA LYS A 116 -22.19 10.43 9.10
C LYS A 116 -22.48 8.92 9.07
N GLY A 117 -21.89 8.14 9.97
CA GLY A 117 -22.07 6.69 10.07
C GLY A 117 -21.23 5.85 9.12
N ALA A 118 -20.27 6.44 8.38
CA ALA A 118 -19.44 5.71 7.42
C ALA A 118 -18.25 4.96 8.05
N PHE A 119 -17.81 5.39 9.23
CA PHE A 119 -16.77 4.74 10.03
C PHE A 119 -17.27 4.47 11.44
N SER A 120 -16.69 3.48 12.13
CA SER A 120 -16.97 3.18 13.52
C SER A 120 -16.18 4.09 14.47
N LYS A 121 -16.54 4.10 15.77
CA LYS A 121 -15.73 4.77 16.80
C LYS A 121 -14.36 4.12 16.98
N PHE A 122 -14.24 2.83 16.67
CA PHE A 122 -12.97 2.12 16.69
C PHE A 122 -12.01 2.67 15.63
N ASP A 123 -12.52 2.93 14.42
CA ASP A 123 -11.73 3.53 13.33
C ASP A 123 -11.18 4.90 13.72
N VAL A 124 -11.98 5.72 14.41
CA VAL A 124 -11.53 7.02 14.94
C VAL A 124 -10.42 6.80 15.99
N ALA A 125 -10.62 5.94 16.98
CA ALA A 125 -9.61 5.65 17.99
C ALA A 125 -8.30 5.09 17.39
N ALA A 126 -8.38 4.27 16.34
CA ALA A 126 -7.22 3.77 15.62
C ALA A 126 -6.43 4.92 14.96
N THR A 127 -7.11 5.90 14.35
CA THR A 127 -6.42 7.07 13.80
C THR A 127 -5.74 7.94 14.87
N GLU A 128 -6.31 8.04 16.08
CA GLU A 128 -5.67 8.77 17.20
C GLU A 128 -4.34 8.14 17.59
N TYR A 129 -4.27 6.80 17.64
CA TYR A 129 -3.04 6.06 17.85
C TYR A 129 -2.00 6.39 16.76
N TYR A 130 -2.40 6.42 15.49
CA TYR A 130 -1.50 6.72 14.37
C TYR A 130 -1.04 8.17 14.34
N VAL A 131 -1.86 9.13 14.79
CA VAL A 131 -1.43 10.50 15.00
C VAL A 131 -0.33 10.55 16.06
N ALA A 132 -0.49 9.83 17.18
CA ALA A 132 0.53 9.77 18.23
C ALA A 132 1.85 9.13 17.74
N GLU A 133 1.80 8.06 16.93
CA GLU A 133 3.00 7.49 16.30
C GLU A 133 3.70 8.50 15.37
N ALA A 134 2.95 9.25 14.56
CA ALA A 134 3.52 10.27 13.68
C ALA A 134 4.15 11.44 14.47
N GLU A 135 3.57 11.81 15.61
CA GLU A 135 4.15 12.81 16.53
C GLU A 135 5.45 12.31 17.15
N GLU A 136 5.50 11.03 17.55
CA GLU A 136 6.72 10.40 18.05
C GLU A 136 7.82 10.36 16.98
N LEU A 137 7.49 10.05 15.72
CA LEU A 137 8.42 10.08 14.60
C LEU A 137 9.01 11.48 14.38
N LEU A 138 8.19 12.52 14.47
CA LEU A 138 8.65 13.91 14.37
C LEU A 138 9.56 14.30 15.54
N ALA A 139 9.21 13.90 16.77
CA ALA A 139 10.04 14.15 17.94
C ALA A 139 11.42 13.47 17.80
N LYS A 140 11.45 12.20 17.35
CA LYS A 140 12.69 11.46 17.06
C LYS A 140 13.52 12.12 15.96
N ALA A 141 12.88 12.69 14.94
CA ALA A 141 13.58 13.38 13.85
C ALA A 141 14.23 14.70 14.32
N ARG A 142 13.58 15.43 15.24
CA ARG A 142 14.11 16.68 15.84
C ARG A 142 15.25 16.47 16.82
N ALA A 143 15.36 15.29 17.41
CA ALA A 143 16.38 14.95 18.41
C ALA A 143 17.71 14.47 17.79
N LYS A 144 17.80 14.38 16.46
CA LYS A 144 19.00 13.94 15.71
C LYS A 144 19.79 15.12 15.17
#